data_AF-A0A2I1GHZ3-F1
#
_entry.id   AF-A0A2I1GHZ3-F1
#
_cell.length_a   1.000
_cell.length_b   1.000
_cell.length_c   1.000
_cell.angle_alpha   90.00
_cell.angle_beta   90.00
_cell.angle_gamma   90.00
#
_symmetry.space_group_name_H-M   'P 1'
#
loop_
_entity.id
_entity.type
_entity.pdbx_description
1 polymer ?
#
loop_
_entity_poly.entity_id
_entity_poly.type
_entity_poly.pdbx_seq_one_letter_code
_entity_poly.pdbx_strand_id
1 'polypeptide(L)'
;MNSSIKHQHNQVSQQKEISQQEEISSTIVNNIKPQKTNYKKYLTDFVEYANEGIHSSINSLQSINITQKISHIYEMPSSFILPDDDLFAPTVKKFLEDYTLDDIYHYINKYDIKKELEIKGYKDIVISFDTSDYFVHKLSLTDKSLLNFTSTIKSINGQFLINLFIRKKKFILSDFKTYQILRRIETFNENDEEDNFIKNIKYINGFGAMEVYKFMESQLNDKYSLYLIEWICMQDPCSKFSQNRPQFPGQNYPGLRIGRKVNNMLIDLAHKGDGLSNIPENFHNAYIYHTQDYTFLNPAFQAYFDCLCDSLKNDLKVHGLSAVSWAFHNGHVKNLNGEIEIWKPEEQVYSISSKLSSYFVSHGYKSLYNIFRKRDYQVSIDWNNAKEIWKFSLNHQFVNYSTAEDIICNIHNEDEKKNELNIIKDVANEHQQNGQEHIWIPEKSKI
;
A
#
# COMPACT_ATOMS: atom_id res chain seq x y z
N MET A 1 18.83 -3.80 -60.93
CA MET A 1 17.42 -3.45 -61.18
C MET A 1 16.40 -4.53 -60.79
N ASN A 2 16.76 -5.80 -60.56
CA ASN A 2 15.80 -6.86 -60.20
C ASN A 2 15.59 -7.12 -58.69
N SER A 3 16.28 -6.42 -57.78
CA SER A 3 16.09 -6.59 -56.32
C SER A 3 15.13 -5.56 -55.69
N SER A 4 14.94 -4.38 -56.29
CA SER A 4 14.00 -3.36 -55.78
C SER A 4 12.52 -3.65 -56.10
N ILE A 5 12.23 -4.45 -57.13
CA ILE A 5 10.85 -4.76 -57.55
C ILE A 5 10.22 -5.86 -56.69
N LYS A 6 11.02 -6.79 -56.13
CA LYS A 6 10.53 -7.83 -55.20
C LYS A 6 10.20 -7.30 -53.80
N HIS A 7 10.88 -6.24 -53.34
CA HIS A 7 10.59 -5.63 -52.03
C HIS A 7 9.31 -4.79 -52.02
N GLN A 8 8.98 -4.10 -53.12
CA GLN A 8 7.72 -3.35 -53.24
C GLN A 8 6.49 -4.28 -53.34
N HIS A 9 6.60 -5.44 -53.99
CA HIS A 9 5.47 -6.38 -54.08
C HIS A 9 5.12 -7.05 -52.73
N ASN A 10 6.10 -7.31 -51.87
CA ASN A 10 5.83 -7.90 -50.55
C ASN A 10 5.23 -6.90 -49.54
N GLN A 11 5.59 -5.61 -49.62
CA GLN A 11 5.00 -4.59 -48.76
C GLN A 11 3.55 -4.25 -49.12
N VAL A 12 3.21 -4.27 -50.41
CA VAL A 12 1.82 -4.01 -50.89
C VAL A 12 0.89 -5.18 -50.56
N SER A 13 1.38 -6.43 -50.55
CA SER A 13 0.59 -7.60 -50.14
C SER A 13 0.35 -7.63 -48.62
N GLN A 14 1.35 -7.30 -47.80
CA GLN A 14 1.18 -7.22 -46.35
C GLN A 14 0.26 -6.08 -45.90
N GLN A 15 0.29 -4.92 -46.58
CA GLN A 15 -0.64 -3.82 -46.29
C GLN A 15 -2.10 -4.14 -46.65
N LYS A 16 -2.35 -4.97 -47.68
CA LYS A 16 -3.71 -5.42 -48.01
C LYS A 16 -4.27 -6.42 -47.01
N GLU A 17 -3.44 -7.32 -46.47
CA GLU A 17 -3.85 -8.27 -45.42
C GLU A 17 -4.16 -7.57 -44.08
N ILE A 18 -3.37 -6.56 -43.70
CA ILE A 18 -3.61 -5.76 -42.48
C ILE A 18 -4.90 -4.93 -42.62
N SER A 19 -5.12 -4.30 -43.78
CA SER A 19 -6.34 -3.53 -44.04
C SER A 19 -7.60 -4.39 -44.07
N GLN A 20 -7.52 -5.65 -44.54
CA GLN A 20 -8.64 -6.59 -44.49
C GLN A 20 -8.91 -7.13 -43.07
N GLN A 21 -7.87 -7.32 -42.25
CA GLN A 21 -8.06 -7.69 -40.84
C GLN A 21 -8.65 -6.55 -40.00
N GLU A 22 -8.32 -5.30 -40.30
CA GLU A 22 -8.91 -4.11 -39.67
C GLU A 22 -10.38 -3.89 -40.09
N GLU A 23 -10.73 -4.13 -41.36
CA GLU A 23 -12.13 -4.11 -41.81
C GLU A 23 -12.98 -5.23 -41.17
N ILE A 24 -12.45 -6.45 -41.06
CA ILE A 24 -13.15 -7.56 -40.39
C ILE A 24 -13.33 -7.27 -38.88
N SER A 25 -12.31 -6.72 -38.22
CA SER A 25 -12.37 -6.36 -36.79
C SER A 25 -13.34 -5.20 -36.51
N SER A 26 -13.39 -4.19 -37.39
CA SER A 26 -14.33 -3.07 -37.26
C SER A 26 -15.80 -3.48 -37.51
N THR A 27 -16.03 -4.50 -38.34
CA THR A 27 -17.37 -5.05 -38.60
C THR A 27 -17.89 -5.90 -37.43
N ILE A 28 -16.99 -6.59 -36.70
CA ILE A 28 -17.34 -7.38 -35.50
C ILE A 28 -17.68 -6.46 -34.31
N VAL A 29 -16.96 -5.34 -34.15
CA VAL A 29 -17.17 -4.39 -33.03
C VAL A 29 -18.47 -3.58 -33.17
N ASN A 30 -18.94 -3.31 -34.39
CA ASN A 30 -20.13 -2.48 -34.62
C ASN A 30 -21.48 -3.22 -34.44
N ASN A 31 -21.47 -4.54 -34.23
CA ASN A 31 -22.70 -5.34 -34.08
C ASN A 31 -23.03 -5.79 -32.65
N ILE A 32 -22.27 -5.37 -31.63
CA ILE A 32 -22.58 -5.70 -30.24
C ILE A 32 -23.51 -4.62 -29.66
N LYS A 33 -24.82 -4.88 -29.71
CA LYS A 33 -25.79 -4.12 -28.90
C LYS A 33 -25.47 -4.35 -27.41
N PRO A 34 -25.46 -3.31 -26.57
CA PRO A 34 -25.27 -3.49 -25.13
C PRO A 34 -26.43 -4.34 -24.57
N GLN A 35 -26.12 -5.56 -24.13
CA GLN A 35 -27.09 -6.38 -23.40
C GLN A 35 -27.34 -5.72 -22.04
N LYS A 36 -28.60 -5.38 -21.76
CA LYS A 36 -29.01 -4.97 -20.42
C LYS A 36 -28.79 -6.16 -19.47
N THR A 37 -27.94 -5.97 -18.47
CA THR A 37 -27.74 -6.90 -17.35
C THR A 37 -29.10 -7.24 -16.73
N ASN A 38 -29.51 -8.50 -16.80
CA ASN A 38 -30.83 -8.93 -16.32
C ASN A 38 -30.77 -9.21 -14.82
N TYR A 39 -30.66 -8.15 -14.02
CA TYR A 39 -30.63 -8.18 -12.54
C TYR A 39 -31.73 -9.04 -11.91
N LYS A 40 -32.86 -9.20 -12.61
CA LYS A 40 -33.99 -10.02 -12.15
C LYS A 40 -33.64 -11.50 -12.10
N LYS A 41 -32.87 -12.01 -13.08
CA LYS A 41 -32.41 -13.40 -13.10
C LYS A 41 -31.46 -13.67 -11.94
N TYR A 42 -30.48 -12.78 -11.72
CA TYR A 42 -29.52 -12.90 -10.62
C TYR A 42 -30.19 -12.95 -9.23
N LEU A 43 -31.19 -12.08 -9.00
CA LEU A 43 -31.96 -12.10 -7.76
C LEU A 43 -32.81 -13.37 -7.61
N THR A 44 -33.28 -13.94 -8.72
CA THR A 44 -34.08 -15.18 -8.68
C THR A 44 -33.17 -16.37 -8.36
N ASP A 45 -32.01 -16.46 -9.02
CA ASP A 45 -31.05 -17.54 -8.81
C ASP A 45 -30.46 -17.50 -7.37
N PHE A 46 -30.21 -16.30 -6.83
CA PHE A 46 -29.76 -16.13 -5.44
C PHE A 46 -30.85 -16.53 -4.42
N VAL A 47 -32.11 -16.16 -4.68
CA VAL A 47 -33.23 -16.51 -3.80
C VAL A 47 -33.51 -18.02 -3.83
N GLU A 48 -33.41 -18.67 -4.99
CA GLU A 48 -33.51 -20.12 -5.12
C GLU A 48 -32.37 -20.82 -4.36
N TYR A 49 -31.12 -20.40 -4.54
CA TYR A 49 -29.98 -20.94 -3.81
C TYR A 49 -30.10 -20.76 -2.29
N ALA A 50 -30.50 -19.57 -1.83
CA ALA A 50 -30.69 -19.31 -0.41
C ALA A 50 -31.83 -20.18 0.18
N ASN A 51 -32.92 -20.37 -0.56
CA ASN A 51 -34.03 -21.22 -0.14
C ASN A 51 -33.63 -22.71 -0.11
N GLU A 52 -32.85 -23.19 -1.08
CA GLU A 52 -32.30 -24.56 -1.06
C GLU A 52 -31.32 -24.78 0.10
N GLY A 53 -30.45 -23.81 0.37
CA GLY A 53 -29.53 -23.84 1.51
C GLY A 53 -30.24 -23.85 2.87
N ILE A 54 -31.33 -23.08 3.00
CA ILE A 54 -32.15 -23.05 4.23
C ILE A 54 -32.92 -24.37 4.41
N HIS A 55 -33.50 -24.93 3.34
CA HIS A 55 -34.20 -26.23 3.40
C HIS A 55 -33.26 -27.40 3.74
N SER A 56 -32.06 -27.42 3.17
CA SER A 56 -30.98 -28.35 3.50
C SER A 56 -30.59 -28.24 4.99
N SER A 57 -30.42 -27.01 5.48
CA SER A 57 -30.05 -26.74 6.87
C SER A 57 -31.14 -27.19 7.85
N ILE A 58 -32.42 -26.93 7.55
CA ILE A 58 -33.56 -27.34 8.41
C ILE A 58 -33.69 -28.87 8.50
N ASN A 59 -33.48 -29.60 7.40
CA ASN A 59 -33.50 -31.07 7.41
C ASN A 59 -32.29 -31.67 8.15
N SER A 60 -31.13 -31.01 8.10
CA SER A 60 -29.93 -31.41 8.87
C SER A 60 -30.07 -31.15 10.38
N LEU A 61 -30.86 -30.15 10.78
CA LEU A 61 -31.11 -29.80 12.18
C LEU A 61 -32.09 -30.77 12.88
N GLN A 62 -32.86 -31.56 12.14
CA GLN A 62 -33.73 -32.59 12.73
C GLN A 62 -33.00 -33.89 13.07
N SER A 63 -31.71 -34.04 12.74
CA SER A 63 -31.04 -35.34 12.76
C SER A 63 -29.65 -35.43 13.41
N ILE A 64 -29.16 -34.42 14.17
CA ILE A 64 -27.79 -34.51 14.74
C ILE A 64 -27.66 -34.01 16.19
N ASN A 65 -27.05 -34.89 16.99
CA ASN A 65 -26.67 -34.78 18.41
C ASN A 65 -25.45 -33.83 18.57
N ILE A 66 -25.45 -32.99 19.60
CA ILE A 66 -24.74 -31.68 19.68
C ILE A 66 -23.19 -31.73 19.77
N THR A 67 -22.51 -32.87 19.61
CA THR A 67 -21.09 -32.99 20.00
C THR A 67 -20.05 -32.94 18.87
N GLN A 68 -20.43 -32.73 17.60
CA GLN A 68 -19.46 -32.60 16.50
C GLN A 68 -19.56 -31.21 15.85
N LYS A 69 -18.89 -30.23 16.47
CA LYS A 69 -18.79 -28.87 15.94
C LYS A 69 -17.43 -28.62 15.26
N ILE A 70 -17.53 -28.19 14.00
CA ILE A 70 -16.62 -27.30 13.25
C ILE A 70 -15.42 -27.99 12.58
N SER A 71 -15.68 -28.60 11.43
CA SER A 71 -14.77 -28.61 10.27
C SER A 71 -15.58 -28.66 8.97
N HIS A 72 -16.46 -27.69 8.75
CA HIS A 72 -17.06 -27.48 7.43
C HIS A 72 -16.35 -26.33 6.76
N ILE A 73 -15.29 -26.67 6.03
CA ILE A 73 -14.82 -25.87 4.90
C ILE A 73 -16.03 -25.76 3.97
N TYR A 74 -16.52 -24.55 3.73
CA TYR A 74 -17.51 -24.28 2.71
C TYR A 74 -16.86 -24.56 1.34
N GLU A 75 -16.99 -25.78 0.84
CA GLU A 75 -16.66 -26.07 -0.55
C GLU A 75 -17.71 -25.42 -1.45
N MET A 76 -17.26 -24.50 -2.31
CA MET A 76 -18.10 -23.94 -3.37
C MET A 76 -18.51 -25.08 -4.32
N PRO A 77 -19.81 -25.24 -4.63
CA PRO A 77 -20.27 -26.30 -5.51
C PRO A 77 -19.67 -26.10 -6.91
N SER A 78 -19.17 -27.18 -7.50
CA SER A 78 -18.54 -27.21 -8.83
C SER A 78 -19.47 -26.79 -9.98
N SER A 79 -20.77 -26.60 -9.71
CA SER A 79 -21.76 -26.06 -10.63
C SER A 79 -21.83 -24.52 -10.64
N PHE A 80 -21.17 -23.84 -9.71
CA PHE A 80 -21.07 -22.38 -9.69
C PHE A 80 -20.02 -21.91 -10.70
N ILE A 81 -20.38 -21.96 -11.98
CA ILE A 81 -19.58 -21.42 -13.08
C ILE A 81 -20.02 -19.96 -13.24
N LEU A 82 -19.26 -19.03 -12.66
CA LEU A 82 -19.31 -17.64 -13.09
C LEU A 82 -18.65 -17.58 -14.48
N PRO A 83 -19.36 -17.14 -15.54
CA PRO A 83 -18.72 -16.84 -16.80
C PRO A 83 -17.58 -15.84 -16.57
N ASP A 84 -16.43 -16.03 -17.20
CA ASP A 84 -15.31 -15.08 -17.07
C ASP A 84 -15.76 -13.64 -17.43
N ASP A 85 -16.65 -13.50 -18.41
CA ASP A 85 -17.25 -12.22 -18.81
C ASP A 85 -18.09 -11.54 -17.69
N ASP A 86 -18.58 -12.31 -16.71
CA ASP A 86 -19.31 -11.81 -15.53
C ASP A 86 -18.39 -11.52 -14.33
N LEU A 87 -17.16 -12.07 -14.34
CA LEU A 87 -16.08 -11.75 -13.38
C LEU A 87 -15.32 -10.48 -13.78
N PHE A 88 -15.21 -10.23 -15.09
CA PHE A 88 -14.49 -9.09 -15.64
C PHE A 88 -15.46 -8.01 -16.12
N ALA A 89 -15.65 -6.98 -15.29
CA ALA A 89 -16.24 -5.73 -15.75
C ALA A 89 -15.43 -5.16 -16.94
N PRO A 90 -16.06 -4.49 -17.93
CA PRO A 90 -15.35 -3.98 -19.09
C PRO A 90 -14.19 -3.09 -18.65
N THR A 91 -13.00 -3.32 -19.22
CA THR A 91 -11.77 -2.55 -18.93
C THR A 91 -12.06 -1.06 -18.94
N VAL A 92 -11.88 -0.40 -17.79
CA VAL A 92 -12.08 1.04 -17.68
C VAL A 92 -10.99 1.72 -18.51
N LYS A 93 -11.35 2.34 -19.63
CA LYS A 93 -10.36 3.00 -20.52
C LYS A 93 -9.67 4.22 -19.89
N LYS A 94 -10.19 4.74 -18.78
CA LYS A 94 -9.71 5.96 -18.12
C LYS A 94 -9.21 5.67 -16.72
N PHE A 95 -8.11 6.31 -16.35
CA PHE A 95 -7.58 6.29 -15.00
C PHE A 95 -8.55 7.00 -14.04
N LEU A 96 -8.92 6.32 -12.95
CA LEU A 96 -9.88 6.77 -11.94
C LEU A 96 -11.23 7.20 -12.52
N GLU A 97 -11.66 6.54 -13.61
CA GLU A 97 -12.86 6.83 -14.42
C GLU A 97 -12.83 8.18 -15.17
N ASP A 98 -11.83 9.01 -14.89
CA ASP A 98 -11.86 10.45 -15.17
C ASP A 98 -10.81 10.91 -16.17
N TYR A 99 -9.66 10.25 -16.22
CA TYR A 99 -8.44 10.77 -16.85
C TYR A 99 -7.93 9.85 -17.96
N THR A 100 -7.63 10.43 -19.11
CA THR A 100 -6.92 9.77 -20.20
C THR A 100 -5.41 9.82 -19.98
N LEU A 101 -4.64 9.11 -20.80
CA LEU A 101 -3.17 9.14 -20.70
C LEU A 101 -2.63 10.54 -21.01
N ASP A 102 -3.24 11.25 -21.96
CA ASP A 102 -2.87 12.62 -22.32
C ASP A 102 -3.12 13.60 -21.16
N ASP A 103 -4.20 13.42 -20.41
CA ASP A 103 -4.45 14.20 -19.18
C ASP A 103 -3.34 13.98 -18.16
N ILE A 104 -2.93 12.72 -17.95
CA ILE A 104 -1.83 12.38 -17.02
C ILE A 104 -0.51 13.00 -17.50
N TYR A 105 -0.21 12.95 -18.81
CA TYR A 105 0.94 13.66 -19.37
C TYR A 105 0.89 15.16 -19.10
N HIS A 106 -0.29 15.78 -19.28
CA HIS A 106 -0.49 17.20 -18.99
C HIS A 106 -0.17 17.51 -17.52
N TYR A 107 -0.70 16.73 -16.57
CA TYR A 107 -0.45 16.92 -15.14
C TYR A 107 1.03 16.74 -14.77
N ILE A 108 1.70 15.71 -15.29
CA ILE A 108 3.12 15.45 -15.02
C ILE A 108 4.00 16.61 -15.51
N ASN A 109 3.64 17.23 -16.64
CA ASN A 109 4.33 18.41 -17.15
C ASN A 109 3.96 19.67 -16.35
N LYS A 110 2.68 19.87 -16.02
CA LYS A 110 2.17 21.02 -15.23
C LYS A 110 2.89 21.17 -13.89
N TYR A 111 3.22 20.07 -13.24
CA TYR A 111 3.92 20.06 -11.94
C TYR A 111 5.46 19.95 -12.05
N ASP A 112 6.01 20.07 -13.26
CA ASP A 112 7.43 19.89 -13.61
C ASP A 112 8.03 18.53 -13.18
N ILE A 113 7.22 17.49 -13.02
CA ILE A 113 7.72 16.17 -12.59
C ILE A 113 8.70 15.62 -13.63
N LYS A 114 8.32 15.67 -14.91
CA LYS A 114 9.19 15.22 -16.01
C LYS A 114 10.53 15.95 -16.03
N LYS A 115 10.50 17.28 -15.92
CA LYS A 115 11.69 18.14 -15.92
C LYS A 115 12.65 17.81 -14.77
N GLU A 116 12.14 17.55 -13.57
CA GLU A 116 12.97 17.14 -12.43
C GLU A 116 13.64 15.77 -12.64
N LEU A 117 12.95 14.83 -13.31
CA LEU A 117 13.52 13.54 -13.67
C LEU A 117 14.62 13.70 -14.74
N GLU A 118 14.42 14.57 -15.73
CA GLU A 118 15.42 14.89 -16.75
C GLU A 118 16.69 15.50 -16.16
N ILE A 119 16.57 16.40 -15.18
CA ILE A 119 17.72 16.99 -14.45
C ILE A 119 18.54 15.91 -13.73
N LYS A 120 17.89 14.82 -13.30
CA LYS A 120 18.55 13.67 -12.66
C LYS A 120 19.17 12.69 -13.64
N GLY A 121 19.02 12.92 -14.94
CA GLY A 121 19.58 12.09 -16.00
C GLY A 121 18.61 11.10 -16.64
N TYR A 122 17.33 11.10 -16.24
CA TYR A 122 16.29 10.26 -16.84
C TYR A 122 15.63 11.00 -18.01
N LYS A 123 16.05 10.68 -19.24
CA LYS A 123 15.69 11.43 -20.46
C LYS A 123 14.55 10.78 -21.25
N ASP A 124 14.36 9.48 -21.11
CA ASP A 124 13.44 8.67 -21.89
C ASP A 124 12.32 8.14 -20.99
N ILE A 125 11.58 9.07 -20.37
CA ILE A 125 10.49 8.76 -19.46
C ILE A 125 9.34 8.06 -20.19
N VAL A 126 8.94 6.91 -19.67
CA VAL A 126 7.77 6.13 -20.10
C VAL A 126 6.72 6.20 -19.00
N ILE A 127 5.52 6.60 -19.38
CA ILE A 127 4.38 6.74 -18.48
C ILE A 127 3.32 5.73 -18.90
N SER A 128 2.87 4.92 -17.97
CA SER A 128 1.77 3.99 -18.18
C SER A 128 0.86 3.97 -16.98
N PHE A 129 -0.43 3.77 -17.23
CA PHE A 129 -1.35 3.36 -16.19
C PHE A 129 -1.96 2.01 -16.54
N ASP A 130 -2.35 1.29 -15.50
CA ASP A 130 -3.02 0.01 -15.57
C ASP A 130 -4.35 0.14 -14.83
N THR A 131 -5.42 -0.19 -15.53
CA THR A 131 -6.82 -0.12 -15.10
C THR A 131 -7.50 -1.50 -15.20
N SER A 132 -6.70 -2.57 -15.21
CA SER A 132 -7.20 -3.95 -15.21
C SER A 132 -7.91 -4.29 -13.91
N ASP A 133 -7.44 -3.76 -12.77
CA ASP A 133 -8.19 -3.79 -11.51
C ASP A 133 -9.25 -2.68 -11.52
N TYR A 134 -10.49 -3.08 -11.28
CA TYR A 134 -11.67 -2.21 -11.33
C TYR A 134 -11.69 -1.15 -10.22
N PHE A 135 -11.06 -1.43 -9.08
CA PHE A 135 -11.07 -0.55 -7.92
C PHE A 135 -9.76 0.22 -7.82
N VAL A 136 -8.62 -0.47 -7.92
CA VAL A 136 -7.29 0.09 -7.65
C VAL A 136 -6.53 0.26 -8.96
N HIS A 137 -6.42 1.49 -9.41
CA HIS A 137 -5.68 1.79 -10.62
C HIS A 137 -4.20 2.00 -10.27
N LYS A 138 -3.32 1.60 -11.18
CA LYS A 138 -1.87 1.79 -11.04
C LYS A 138 -1.37 2.84 -12.02
N LEU A 139 -0.55 3.77 -11.56
CA LEU A 139 0.20 4.72 -12.40
C LEU A 139 1.70 4.49 -12.18
N SER A 140 2.42 4.21 -13.26
CA SER A 140 3.85 3.93 -13.25
C SER A 140 4.58 4.92 -14.15
N LEU A 141 5.61 5.55 -13.60
CA LEU A 141 6.60 6.31 -14.36
C LEU A 141 7.93 5.57 -14.26
N THR A 142 8.50 5.26 -15.41
CA THR A 142 9.82 4.64 -15.54
C THR A 142 10.64 5.38 -16.60
N ASP A 143 11.90 5.00 -16.77
CA ASP A 143 12.77 5.49 -17.84
C ASP A 143 13.29 4.27 -18.62
N LYS A 144 13.42 4.40 -19.94
CA LYS A 144 13.90 3.28 -20.78
C LYS A 144 15.25 2.74 -20.34
N SER A 145 16.12 3.57 -19.78
CA SER A 145 17.39 3.10 -19.22
C SER A 145 17.18 2.05 -18.14
N LEU A 146 16.12 2.15 -17.33
CA LEU A 146 15.82 1.19 -16.25
C LEU A 146 15.21 -0.13 -16.76
N LEU A 147 14.66 -0.15 -17.97
CA LEU A 147 14.01 -1.33 -18.57
C LEU A 147 15.00 -2.27 -19.27
N ASN A 148 16.15 -1.75 -19.72
CA ASN A 148 17.10 -2.49 -20.56
C ASN A 148 18.20 -3.22 -19.77
N PHE A 149 18.12 -3.31 -18.44
CA PHE A 149 19.15 -3.97 -17.64
C PHE A 149 18.93 -5.48 -17.55
N THR A 150 19.54 -6.23 -18.46
CA THR A 150 19.74 -7.69 -18.42
C THR A 150 20.82 -8.14 -17.42
N SER A 151 21.20 -7.31 -16.45
CA SER A 151 22.24 -7.62 -15.47
C SER A 151 21.66 -8.09 -14.14
N THR A 152 22.10 -9.27 -13.74
CA THR A 152 21.72 -10.17 -12.64
C THR A 152 21.58 -9.60 -11.22
N ILE A 153 21.62 -8.28 -10.94
CA ILE A 153 21.53 -7.77 -9.55
C ILE A 153 20.84 -6.40 -9.47
N LYS A 154 19.61 -6.26 -10.00
CA LYS A 154 18.62 -5.32 -9.44
C LYS A 154 17.27 -6.02 -9.45
N SER A 155 16.65 -6.14 -8.27
CA SER A 155 15.31 -6.70 -8.13
C SER A 155 14.29 -5.92 -8.96
N ILE A 156 13.17 -6.54 -9.32
CA ILE A 156 12.01 -5.92 -10.00
C ILE A 156 11.67 -4.53 -9.41
N ASN A 157 11.94 -4.35 -8.11
CA ASN A 157 11.78 -3.11 -7.37
C ASN A 157 12.60 -1.92 -7.90
N GLY A 158 13.59 -2.10 -8.78
CA GLY A 158 14.41 -1.01 -9.34
C GLY A 158 13.97 -0.50 -10.72
N GLN A 159 12.90 -1.05 -11.29
CA GLN A 159 12.49 -0.80 -12.68
C GLN A 159 11.55 0.41 -12.86
N PHE A 160 11.26 1.15 -11.79
CA PHE A 160 10.37 2.31 -11.83
C PHE A 160 10.93 3.47 -11.00
N LEU A 161 10.54 4.68 -11.37
CA LEU A 161 10.83 5.92 -10.65
C LEU A 161 9.67 6.30 -9.72
N ILE A 162 8.45 6.23 -10.24
CA ILE A 162 7.22 6.44 -9.46
C ILE A 162 6.28 5.28 -9.71
N ASN A 163 5.73 4.71 -8.65
CA ASN A 163 4.68 3.71 -8.73
C ASN A 163 3.59 4.07 -7.72
N LEU A 164 2.38 4.27 -8.21
CA LEU A 164 1.22 4.71 -7.45
C LEU A 164 0.09 3.71 -7.65
N PHE A 165 -0.49 3.23 -6.56
CA PHE A 165 -1.75 2.51 -6.54
C PHE A 165 -2.77 3.38 -5.83
N ILE A 166 -3.87 3.67 -6.51
CA ILE A 166 -4.86 4.63 -6.06
C ILE A 166 -6.24 4.19 -6.52
N ARG A 167 -7.23 4.38 -5.67
CA ARG A 167 -8.64 4.14 -6.01
C ARG A 167 -9.49 5.36 -5.76
N LYS A 168 -10.54 5.51 -6.56
CA LYS A 168 -11.63 6.45 -6.30
C LYS A 168 -12.81 5.65 -5.77
N LYS A 169 -13.30 5.95 -4.57
CA LYS A 169 -14.44 5.25 -3.95
C LYS A 169 -15.38 6.24 -3.29
N LYS A 170 -16.68 5.94 -3.34
CA LYS A 170 -17.69 6.58 -2.49
C LYS A 170 -17.69 5.90 -1.12
N PHE A 171 -17.14 6.58 -0.12
CA PHE A 171 -17.07 6.16 1.27
C PHE A 171 -18.35 6.48 2.02
N ILE A 172 -18.75 5.54 2.88
CA ILE A 172 -19.63 5.76 4.03
C ILE A 172 -18.83 5.61 5.31
N LEU A 173 -19.37 6.04 6.45
CA LEU A 173 -18.66 6.03 7.73
C LEU A 173 -18.07 4.65 8.11
N SER A 174 -18.80 3.57 7.86
CA SER A 174 -18.35 2.20 8.17
C SER A 174 -17.19 1.72 7.31
N ASP A 175 -16.85 2.42 6.22
CA ASP A 175 -15.68 2.09 5.39
C ASP A 175 -14.36 2.54 6.04
N PHE A 176 -14.40 3.47 7.00
CA PHE A 176 -13.20 3.95 7.67
C PHE A 176 -12.75 2.97 8.76
N LYS A 177 -11.51 2.49 8.66
CA LYS A 177 -10.82 1.66 9.65
C LYS A 177 -10.82 2.31 11.02
N THR A 178 -10.55 3.61 11.13
CA THR A 178 -10.57 4.31 12.43
C THR A 178 -11.95 4.21 13.12
N TYR A 179 -13.05 4.34 12.38
CA TYR A 179 -14.40 4.17 12.92
C TYR A 179 -14.62 2.74 13.43
N GLN A 180 -14.21 1.73 12.64
CA GLN A 180 -14.30 0.32 13.04
C GLN A 180 -13.46 0.02 14.29
N ILE A 181 -12.27 0.60 14.39
CA ILE A 181 -11.38 0.46 15.55
C ILE A 181 -12.04 1.07 16.79
N LEU A 182 -12.54 2.30 16.72
CA LEU A 182 -13.17 2.97 17.85
C LEU A 182 -14.37 2.18 18.39
N ARG A 183 -15.21 1.63 17.50
CA ARG A 183 -16.33 0.75 17.87
C ARG A 183 -15.86 -0.51 18.59
N ARG A 184 -14.74 -1.09 18.18
CA ARG A 184 -14.14 -2.27 18.85
C ARG A 184 -13.55 -1.94 20.21
N ILE A 185 -12.90 -0.77 20.36
CA ILE A 185 -12.32 -0.32 21.65
C ILE A 185 -13.42 -0.16 22.70
N GLU A 186 -14.59 0.38 22.35
CA GLU A 186 -15.70 0.52 23.29
C GLU A 186 -16.14 -0.84 23.86
N THR A 187 -16.31 -1.83 22.99
CA THR A 187 -16.81 -3.16 23.36
C THR A 187 -15.73 -4.09 23.90
N PHE A 188 -14.48 -3.63 23.98
CA PHE A 188 -13.33 -4.47 24.33
C PHE A 188 -13.37 -4.87 25.80
N ASN A 189 -13.20 -6.18 26.06
CA ASN A 189 -13.05 -6.75 27.39
C ASN A 189 -11.57 -7.10 27.62
N GLU A 190 -10.96 -6.58 28.68
CA GLU A 190 -9.52 -6.78 28.97
C GLU A 190 -9.13 -8.27 29.12
N ASN A 191 -10.11 -9.12 29.47
CA ASN A 191 -9.93 -10.56 29.61
C ASN A 191 -9.85 -11.32 28.27
N ASP A 192 -10.18 -10.69 27.14
CA ASP A 192 -10.02 -11.31 25.82
C ASP A 192 -8.53 -11.29 25.44
N GLU A 193 -7.86 -12.43 25.57
CA GLU A 193 -6.44 -12.62 25.21
C GLU A 193 -6.17 -12.47 23.71
N GLU A 194 -7.20 -12.64 22.86
CA GLU A 194 -7.04 -12.70 21.40
C GLU A 194 -6.86 -11.32 20.74
N ASP A 195 -7.27 -10.20 21.36
CA ASP A 195 -7.19 -8.87 20.73
C ASP A 195 -6.00 -8.04 21.21
N ASN A 196 -4.80 -8.57 21.00
CA ASN A 196 -3.53 -7.88 21.25
C ASN A 196 -3.41 -6.56 20.46
N PHE A 197 -4.15 -6.40 19.36
CA PHE A 197 -4.19 -5.14 18.62
C PHE A 197 -4.87 -4.05 19.45
N ILE A 198 -6.08 -4.29 19.96
CA ILE A 198 -6.80 -3.28 20.76
C ILE A 198 -6.10 -3.00 22.08
N LYS A 199 -5.55 -4.01 22.77
CA LYS A 199 -4.78 -3.85 24.03
C LYS A 199 -3.64 -2.83 23.92
N ASN A 200 -3.01 -2.77 22.77
CA ASN A 200 -1.86 -1.88 22.53
C ASN A 200 -2.29 -0.46 22.09
N ILE A 201 -3.59 -0.12 22.07
CA ILE A 201 -4.04 1.26 21.77
C ILE A 201 -4.10 2.04 23.09
N LYS A 202 -3.15 2.96 23.27
CA LYS A 202 -2.95 3.67 24.55
C LYS A 202 -3.49 5.09 24.58
N TYR A 203 -3.82 5.65 23.42
CA TYR A 203 -4.20 7.06 23.30
C TYR A 203 -5.66 7.33 23.70
N ILE A 204 -6.50 6.30 23.76
CA ILE A 204 -7.94 6.40 24.03
C ILE A 204 -8.44 5.19 24.80
N ASN A 205 -9.43 5.40 25.68
CA ASN A 205 -10.13 4.34 26.40
C ASN A 205 -11.54 4.12 25.81
N GLY A 206 -12.27 3.11 26.28
CA GLY A 206 -13.61 2.77 25.77
C GLY A 206 -14.61 3.94 25.78
N PHE A 207 -14.67 4.70 26.88
CA PHE A 207 -15.54 5.88 26.97
C PHE A 207 -15.14 6.96 25.97
N GLY A 208 -13.84 7.26 25.86
CA GLY A 208 -13.33 8.21 24.88
C GLY A 208 -13.62 7.78 23.45
N ALA A 209 -13.46 6.49 23.15
CA ALA A 209 -13.75 5.93 21.84
C ALA A 209 -15.23 6.09 21.48
N MET A 210 -16.12 5.86 22.45
CA MET A 210 -17.55 6.13 22.32
C MET A 210 -17.87 7.56 21.94
N GLU A 211 -17.30 8.54 22.65
CA GLU A 211 -17.52 9.95 22.36
C GLU A 211 -17.05 10.32 20.94
N VAL A 212 -15.89 9.80 20.52
CA VAL A 212 -15.34 10.08 19.19
C VAL A 212 -16.18 9.44 18.09
N TYR A 213 -16.52 8.15 18.17
CA TYR A 213 -17.27 7.52 17.08
C TYR A 213 -18.70 8.08 16.98
N LYS A 214 -19.35 8.43 18.11
CA LYS A 214 -20.68 9.08 18.08
C LYS A 214 -20.61 10.46 17.44
N PHE A 215 -19.55 11.22 17.72
CA PHE A 215 -19.28 12.47 17.01
C PHE A 215 -19.14 12.23 15.50
N MET A 216 -18.35 11.22 15.09
CA MET A 216 -18.21 10.85 13.68
C MET A 216 -19.55 10.47 13.05
N GLU A 217 -20.40 9.68 13.71
CA GLU A 217 -21.76 9.34 13.25
C GLU A 217 -22.62 10.59 13.02
N SER A 218 -22.48 11.60 13.89
CA SER A 218 -23.26 12.84 13.78
C SER A 218 -22.78 13.75 12.64
N GLN A 219 -21.49 13.76 12.30
CA GLN A 219 -20.90 14.70 11.34
C GLN A 219 -20.54 14.08 9.98
N LEU A 220 -20.32 12.76 9.91
CA LEU A 220 -19.96 12.01 8.71
C LEU A 220 -21.12 11.09 8.27
N ASN A 221 -22.35 11.59 8.35
CA ASN A 221 -23.57 10.88 7.94
C ASN A 221 -23.77 10.80 6.42
N ASP A 222 -22.85 11.43 5.69
CA ASP A 222 -22.90 11.68 4.27
C ASP A 222 -22.06 10.66 3.48
N LYS A 223 -22.33 10.55 2.17
CA LYS A 223 -21.41 9.87 1.25
C LYS A 223 -20.31 10.83 0.81
N TYR A 224 -19.06 10.37 0.84
CA TYR A 224 -17.88 11.13 0.43
C TYR A 224 -17.14 10.41 -0.71
N SER A 225 -16.86 11.08 -1.81
CA SER A 225 -16.04 10.52 -2.89
C SER A 225 -14.56 10.79 -2.60
N LEU A 226 -13.83 9.81 -2.08
CA LEU A 226 -12.42 9.96 -1.75
C LEU A 226 -11.54 9.25 -2.77
N TYR A 227 -10.37 9.85 -3.00
CA TYR A 227 -9.26 9.22 -3.68
C TYR A 227 -8.34 8.63 -2.60
N LEU A 228 -8.20 7.30 -2.54
CA LEU A 228 -7.39 6.63 -1.52
C LEU A 228 -6.06 6.20 -2.16
N ILE A 229 -4.96 6.73 -1.63
CA ILE A 229 -3.61 6.27 -1.95
C ILE A 229 -3.40 4.96 -1.19
N GLU A 230 -3.48 3.84 -1.91
CA GLU A 230 -3.21 2.51 -1.37
C GLU A 230 -1.70 2.30 -1.22
N TRP A 231 -0.93 2.78 -2.20
CA TRP A 231 0.52 2.72 -2.17
C TRP A 231 1.12 3.82 -3.05
N ILE A 232 2.20 4.44 -2.59
CA ILE A 232 3.02 5.30 -3.43
C ILE A 232 4.49 5.11 -3.10
N CYS A 233 5.29 4.85 -4.13
CA CYS A 233 6.73 4.81 -4.02
C CYS A 233 7.34 5.77 -5.05
N MET A 234 8.29 6.58 -4.59
CA MET A 234 9.05 7.53 -5.41
C MET A 234 10.53 7.34 -5.09
N GLN A 235 11.28 6.79 -6.04
CA GLN A 235 12.62 6.29 -5.79
C GLN A 235 13.58 6.59 -6.94
N ASP A 236 14.85 6.70 -6.62
CA ASP A 236 15.97 6.96 -7.53
C ASP A 236 16.90 5.73 -7.52
N PRO A 237 16.65 4.71 -8.38
CA PRO A 237 17.40 3.46 -8.36
C PRO A 237 18.87 3.58 -8.77
N CYS A 238 19.28 4.74 -9.29
CA CYS A 238 20.65 5.02 -9.69
C CYS A 238 21.42 5.81 -8.61
N SER A 239 20.73 6.35 -7.61
CA SER A 239 21.34 7.03 -6.47
C SER A 239 21.74 6.07 -5.35
N LYS A 240 22.61 6.54 -4.46
CA LYS A 240 22.98 5.85 -3.21
C LYS A 240 22.51 6.64 -2.00
N PHE A 241 22.24 5.95 -0.89
CA PHE A 241 22.02 6.61 0.40
C PHE A 241 23.28 7.36 0.83
N SER A 242 23.10 8.40 1.64
CA SER A 242 24.21 9.18 2.18
C SER A 242 23.89 9.57 3.61
N GLN A 243 24.90 10.03 4.35
CA GLN A 243 24.70 10.47 5.74
C GLN A 243 23.70 11.62 5.88
N ASN A 244 23.63 12.50 4.86
CA ASN A 244 22.66 13.60 4.80
C ASN A 244 21.29 13.18 4.24
N ARG A 245 21.19 11.96 3.71
CA ARG A 245 19.96 11.35 3.19
C ARG A 245 19.92 9.87 3.57
N PRO A 246 19.81 9.60 4.88
CA PRO A 246 19.73 8.24 5.38
C PRO A 246 18.44 7.58 4.90
N GLN A 247 18.48 6.26 4.86
CA GLN A 247 17.36 5.41 4.46
C GLN A 247 16.23 5.49 5.48
N PHE A 248 14.97 5.65 5.03
CA PHE A 248 13.80 5.44 5.89
C PHE A 248 13.44 3.94 5.98
N PRO A 249 12.74 3.50 7.05
CA PRO A 249 12.18 2.15 7.09
C PRO A 249 11.38 1.83 5.82
N GLY A 250 11.63 0.66 5.22
CA GLY A 250 10.96 0.21 4.00
C GLY A 250 11.49 0.79 2.67
N GLN A 251 12.47 1.69 2.68
CA GLN A 251 13.06 2.21 1.43
C GLN A 251 14.15 1.29 0.89
N ASN A 252 14.05 0.90 -0.38
CA ASN A 252 15.13 0.18 -1.07
C ASN A 252 16.14 1.12 -1.74
N TYR A 253 15.70 2.32 -2.14
CA TYR A 253 16.51 3.31 -2.83
C TYR A 253 16.20 4.72 -2.28
N PRO A 254 17.13 5.69 -2.44
CA PRO A 254 16.87 7.08 -2.08
C PRO A 254 15.65 7.66 -2.79
N GLY A 255 14.91 8.55 -2.14
CA GLY A 255 13.76 9.20 -2.74
C GLY A 255 14.13 10.25 -3.80
N LEU A 256 13.22 10.45 -4.78
CA LEU A 256 13.42 11.39 -5.90
C LEU A 256 13.44 12.88 -5.49
N ARG A 257 12.99 13.24 -4.28
CA ARG A 257 12.82 14.64 -3.80
C ARG A 257 11.79 15.47 -4.57
N ILE A 258 10.84 14.80 -5.21
CA ILE A 258 9.72 15.42 -5.91
C ILE A 258 8.38 15.22 -5.18
N GLY A 259 8.40 14.74 -3.92
CA GLY A 259 7.20 14.36 -3.17
C GLY A 259 6.13 15.45 -3.14
N ARG A 260 6.50 16.71 -2.90
CA ARG A 260 5.56 17.85 -2.93
C ARG A 260 4.92 18.06 -4.30
N LYS A 261 5.68 17.93 -5.39
CA LYS A 261 5.18 18.08 -6.76
C LYS A 261 4.16 16.98 -7.08
N VAL A 262 4.50 15.75 -6.74
CA VAL A 262 3.60 14.59 -6.91
C VAL A 262 2.36 14.74 -6.03
N ASN A 263 2.50 15.13 -4.77
CA ASN A 263 1.39 15.38 -3.87
C ASN A 263 0.41 16.43 -4.43
N ASN A 264 0.92 17.57 -4.90
CA ASN A 264 0.08 18.62 -5.48
C ASN A 264 -0.63 18.13 -6.75
N MET A 265 0.06 17.32 -7.57
CA MET A 265 -0.57 16.66 -8.72
C MET A 265 -1.73 15.75 -8.29
N LEU A 266 -1.56 14.96 -7.23
CA LEU A 266 -2.61 14.07 -6.73
C LEU A 266 -3.79 14.84 -6.13
N ILE A 267 -3.54 15.94 -5.42
CA ILE A 267 -4.61 16.84 -4.94
C ILE A 267 -5.43 17.37 -6.13
N ASP A 268 -4.75 17.77 -7.21
CA ASP A 268 -5.40 18.28 -8.42
C ASP A 268 -6.26 17.21 -9.12
N LEU A 269 -5.72 15.99 -9.23
CA LEU A 269 -6.46 14.83 -9.74
C LEU A 269 -7.67 14.48 -8.85
N ALA A 270 -7.55 14.71 -7.53
CA ALA A 270 -8.61 14.44 -6.57
C ALA A 270 -9.68 15.55 -6.50
N HIS A 271 -9.55 16.67 -7.23
CA HIS A 271 -10.51 17.79 -7.17
C HIS A 271 -11.93 17.43 -7.63
N LYS A 272 -12.12 16.32 -8.33
CA LYS A 272 -13.45 15.79 -8.69
C LYS A 272 -14.14 15.05 -7.53
N GLY A 273 -13.48 14.91 -6.38
CA GLY A 273 -14.01 14.29 -5.17
C GLY A 273 -13.98 15.22 -3.97
N ASP A 274 -14.15 14.62 -2.79
CA ASP A 274 -14.19 15.32 -1.50
C ASP A 274 -12.84 15.43 -0.82
N GLY A 275 -11.87 14.57 -1.17
CA GLY A 275 -10.55 14.58 -0.58
C GLY A 275 -9.64 13.45 -1.05
N LEU A 276 -8.38 13.55 -0.65
CA LEU A 276 -7.34 12.55 -0.84
C LEU A 276 -7.05 11.91 0.52
N SER A 277 -7.07 10.59 0.60
CA SER A 277 -6.94 9.83 1.85
C SER A 277 -5.79 8.83 1.75
N ASN A 278 -5.23 8.43 2.89
CA ASN A 278 -4.25 7.37 3.03
C ASN A 278 -4.23 6.82 4.47
N ILE A 279 -3.55 5.69 4.66
CA ILE A 279 -3.20 5.15 5.99
C ILE A 279 -1.68 5.06 6.05
N PRO A 280 -0.99 6.02 6.71
CA PRO A 280 0.46 6.13 6.65
C PRO A 280 1.17 5.05 7.47
N GLU A 281 1.54 3.94 6.83
CA GLU A 281 2.11 2.73 7.48
C GLU A 281 3.25 2.99 8.48
N ASN A 282 4.11 3.97 8.19
CA ASN A 282 5.24 4.34 9.03
C ASN A 282 5.10 5.77 9.57
N PHE A 283 5.73 6.05 10.71
CA PHE A 283 5.70 7.37 11.36
C PHE A 283 6.18 8.51 10.42
N HIS A 284 7.25 8.32 9.65
CA HIS A 284 7.69 9.34 8.68
C HIS A 284 6.64 9.64 7.61
N ASN A 285 5.85 8.66 7.19
CA ASN A 285 4.79 8.89 6.21
C ASN A 285 3.78 9.87 6.81
N ALA A 286 3.29 9.58 8.02
CA ALA A 286 2.33 10.45 8.72
C ALA A 286 2.88 11.87 8.90
N TYR A 287 4.14 11.98 9.31
CA TYR A 287 4.81 13.26 9.47
C TYR A 287 4.91 14.03 8.14
N ILE A 288 5.31 13.37 7.05
CA ILE A 288 5.43 14.01 5.73
C ILE A 288 4.05 14.49 5.26
N TYR A 289 3.01 13.64 5.33
CA TYR A 289 1.66 14.03 4.94
C TYR A 289 1.11 15.15 5.82
N HIS A 290 1.37 15.11 7.13
CA HIS A 290 0.98 16.18 8.05
C HIS A 290 1.59 17.53 7.65
N THR A 291 2.86 17.56 7.21
CA THR A 291 3.49 18.80 6.70
C THR A 291 2.91 19.31 5.39
N GLN A 292 2.02 18.54 4.75
CA GLN A 292 1.27 18.88 3.54
C GLN A 292 -0.24 19.04 3.84
N ASP A 293 -0.59 19.42 5.07
CA ASP A 293 -1.95 19.73 5.53
C ASP A 293 -2.93 18.54 5.60
N TYR A 294 -2.41 17.30 5.59
CA TYR A 294 -3.24 16.13 5.87
C TYR A 294 -3.54 16.05 7.36
N THR A 295 -4.82 15.81 7.69
CA THR A 295 -5.33 15.73 9.05
C THR A 295 -5.93 14.34 9.29
N PHE A 296 -5.67 13.73 10.44
CA PHE A 296 -6.27 12.45 10.80
C PHE A 296 -7.78 12.61 10.97
N LEU A 297 -8.54 11.66 10.41
CA LEU A 297 -10.00 11.68 10.49
C LEU A 297 -10.47 11.60 11.95
N ASN A 298 -9.76 10.85 12.78
CA ASN A 298 -10.03 10.74 14.22
C ASN A 298 -9.36 11.90 15.00
N PRO A 299 -10.14 12.80 15.64
CA PRO A 299 -9.59 13.92 16.39
C PRO A 299 -8.73 13.50 17.59
N ALA A 300 -9.02 12.36 18.23
CA ALA A 300 -8.21 11.84 19.32
C ALA A 300 -6.85 11.33 18.82
N PHE A 301 -6.84 10.67 17.66
CA PHE A 301 -5.60 10.21 17.03
C PHE A 301 -4.76 11.39 16.53
N GLN A 302 -5.38 12.43 15.95
CA GLN A 302 -4.67 13.66 15.59
C GLN A 302 -4.00 14.30 16.81
N ALA A 303 -4.73 14.40 17.93
CA ALA A 303 -4.18 14.95 19.17
C ALA A 303 -3.02 14.12 19.73
N TYR A 304 -3.12 12.79 19.65
CA TYR A 304 -2.05 11.87 20.02
C TYR A 304 -0.82 12.00 19.13
N PHE A 305 -1.00 11.99 17.80
CA PHE A 305 0.08 12.15 16.84
C PHE A 305 0.85 13.46 17.06
N ASP A 306 0.15 14.57 17.29
CA ASP A 306 0.76 15.85 17.59
C ASP A 306 1.54 15.79 18.93
N CYS A 307 1.18 14.91 19.89
CA CYS A 307 1.86 14.80 21.19
C CYS A 307 3.19 14.08 20.98
N LEU A 308 3.20 13.04 20.13
CA LEU A 308 4.42 12.38 19.70
C LEU A 308 5.37 13.38 19.00
N CYS A 309 4.84 14.18 18.07
CA CYS A 309 5.64 15.16 17.34
C CYS A 309 6.23 16.23 18.27
N ASP A 310 5.47 16.73 19.23
CA ASP A 310 5.96 17.72 20.20
C ASP A 310 6.99 17.13 21.15
N SER A 311 6.76 15.90 21.65
CA SER A 311 7.69 15.21 22.55
C SER A 311 9.03 14.93 21.87
N LEU A 312 8.98 14.50 20.61
CA LEU A 312 10.16 14.15 19.81
C LEU A 312 10.72 15.34 19.01
N LYS A 313 10.26 16.56 19.24
CA LYS A 313 10.65 17.74 18.46
C LYS A 313 12.16 17.97 18.45
N ASN A 314 12.81 17.77 19.59
CA ASN A 314 14.27 17.88 19.68
C ASN A 314 14.97 16.75 18.94
N ASP A 315 14.49 15.50 19.05
CA ASP A 315 15.05 14.36 18.32
C ASP A 315 14.90 14.53 16.81
N LEU A 316 13.73 14.97 16.35
CA LEU A 316 13.46 15.29 14.95
C LEU A 316 14.41 16.37 14.42
N LYS A 317 14.69 17.39 15.24
CA LYS A 317 15.61 18.49 14.88
C LYS A 317 17.07 18.05 14.84
N VAL A 318 17.51 17.28 15.85
CA VAL A 318 18.92 16.91 16.04
C VAL A 318 19.28 15.69 15.20
N HIS A 319 18.48 14.64 15.27
CA HIS A 319 18.78 13.35 14.66
C HIS A 319 18.07 13.14 13.32
N GLY A 320 17.02 13.92 13.01
CA GLY A 320 16.31 13.85 11.75
C GLY A 320 15.20 12.79 11.73
N LEU A 321 14.25 12.96 10.79
CA LEU A 321 13.05 12.12 10.68
C LEU A 321 13.36 10.63 10.44
N SER A 322 14.45 10.31 9.74
CA SER A 322 14.83 8.93 9.42
C SER A 322 15.20 8.16 10.69
N ALA A 323 16.08 8.70 11.53
CA ALA A 323 16.45 8.07 12.80
C ALA A 323 15.24 7.92 13.74
N VAL A 324 14.40 8.95 13.85
CA VAL A 324 13.16 8.88 14.65
C VAL A 324 12.22 7.80 14.13
N SER A 325 12.11 7.64 12.82
CA SER A 325 11.25 6.59 12.23
C SER A 325 11.79 5.20 12.45
N TRP A 326 13.10 5.02 12.40
CA TRP A 326 13.75 3.77 12.79
C TRP A 326 13.59 3.49 14.29
N ALA A 327 13.56 4.52 15.15
CA ALA A 327 13.27 4.35 16.56
C ALA A 327 11.86 3.76 16.78
N PHE A 328 10.85 4.26 16.06
CA PHE A 328 9.50 3.65 16.09
C PHE A 328 9.51 2.23 15.53
N HIS A 329 10.15 2.01 14.37
CA HIS A 329 10.18 0.71 13.70
C HIS A 329 10.83 -0.38 14.55
N ASN A 330 11.91 -0.05 15.27
CA ASN A 330 12.67 -0.98 16.11
C ASN A 330 12.18 -1.05 17.56
N GLY A 331 11.14 -0.30 17.94
CA GLY A 331 10.59 -0.33 19.31
C GLY A 331 11.42 0.42 20.36
N HIS A 332 12.15 1.47 19.98
CA HIS A 332 12.99 2.29 20.87
C HIS A 332 12.30 3.53 21.41
N VAL A 333 11.08 3.82 20.97
CA VAL A 333 10.27 4.91 21.53
C VAL A 333 9.55 4.37 22.76
N LYS A 334 9.68 5.07 23.89
CA LYS A 334 9.03 4.71 25.16
C LYS A 334 8.18 5.86 25.69
N ASN A 335 7.05 5.52 26.29
CA ASN A 335 6.26 6.48 27.05
C ASN A 335 6.86 6.75 28.44
N LEU A 336 6.25 7.66 29.21
CA LEU A 336 6.71 8.00 30.57
C LEU A 336 6.73 6.82 31.56
N ASN A 337 5.94 5.77 31.31
CA ASN A 337 5.91 4.56 32.13
C ASN A 337 7.01 3.55 31.73
N GLY A 338 7.84 3.89 30.73
CA GLY A 338 8.89 3.02 30.21
C GLY A 338 8.40 1.96 29.23
N GLU A 339 7.12 1.96 28.87
CA GLU A 339 6.55 1.01 27.93
C GLU A 339 6.84 1.43 26.49
N ILE A 340 7.04 0.44 25.60
CA ILE A 340 7.25 0.69 24.17
C ILE A 340 6.00 1.35 23.56
N GLU A 341 6.25 2.39 22.79
CA GLU A 341 5.24 3.08 22.00
C GLU A 341 5.24 2.57 20.56
N ILE A 342 4.16 1.92 20.17
CA ILE A 342 4.04 1.25 18.87
C ILE A 342 3.24 2.16 17.93
N TRP A 343 3.83 2.52 16.79
CA TRP A 343 3.13 3.26 15.75
C TRP A 343 2.01 2.42 15.14
N LYS A 344 0.77 2.92 15.22
CA LYS A 344 -0.41 2.28 14.64
C LYS A 344 -1.16 3.27 13.76
N PRO A 345 -1.10 3.12 12.44
CA PRO A 345 -1.64 4.13 11.55
C PRO A 345 -3.16 4.05 11.39
N GLU A 346 -3.76 5.23 11.34
CA GLU A 346 -5.18 5.49 11.06
C GLU A 346 -5.32 6.38 9.82
N GLU A 347 -6.55 6.60 9.33
CA GLU A 347 -6.80 7.42 8.15
C GLU A 347 -6.38 8.88 8.32
N GLN A 348 -5.51 9.34 7.43
CA GLN A 348 -5.15 10.74 7.25
C GLN A 348 -5.75 11.25 5.93
N VAL A 349 -6.28 12.48 5.95
CA VAL A 349 -7.06 13.03 4.84
C VAL A 349 -6.64 14.45 4.56
N TYR A 350 -6.43 14.74 3.27
CA TYR A 350 -6.42 16.10 2.74
C TYR A 350 -7.83 16.41 2.22
N SER A 351 -8.57 17.26 2.93
CA SER A 351 -9.93 17.65 2.55
C SER A 351 -9.92 18.63 1.39
N ILE A 352 -10.74 18.38 0.36
CA ILE A 352 -10.88 19.23 -0.82
C ILE A 352 -12.23 19.93 -0.84
N SER A 353 -13.33 19.19 -0.62
CA SER A 353 -14.67 19.79 -0.66
C SER A 353 -14.94 20.62 0.60
N SER A 354 -15.77 21.66 0.47
CA SER A 354 -16.22 22.46 1.63
C SER A 354 -16.96 21.61 2.66
N LYS A 355 -17.70 20.60 2.21
CA LYS A 355 -18.42 19.66 3.06
C LYS A 355 -17.47 18.84 3.92
N LEU A 356 -16.47 18.17 3.33
CA LEU A 356 -15.50 17.41 4.12
C LEU A 356 -14.60 18.32 4.95
N SER A 357 -14.24 19.50 4.45
CA SER A 357 -13.47 20.49 5.23
C SER A 357 -14.23 20.97 6.47
N SER A 358 -15.56 21.09 6.38
CA SER A 358 -16.43 21.50 7.51
C SER A 358 -16.34 20.54 8.69
N TYR A 359 -16.10 19.25 8.45
CA TYR A 359 -15.87 18.25 9.50
C TYR A 359 -14.64 18.61 10.35
N PHE A 360 -13.49 18.85 9.71
CA PHE A 360 -12.22 19.11 10.39
C PHE A 360 -12.21 20.47 11.12
N VAL A 361 -12.89 21.48 10.59
CA VAL A 361 -12.97 22.80 11.24
C VAL A 361 -14.10 22.93 12.26
N SER A 362 -14.96 21.90 12.39
CA SER A 362 -16.10 21.89 13.30
C SER A 362 -15.69 22.09 14.75
N HIS A 363 -16.61 22.66 15.55
CA HIS A 363 -16.38 22.82 16.98
C HIS A 363 -16.22 21.44 17.66
N GLY A 364 -16.98 20.42 17.26
CA GLY A 364 -16.89 19.09 17.83
C GLY A 364 -15.52 18.43 17.59
N TYR A 365 -14.97 18.53 16.37
CA TYR A 365 -13.64 18.01 16.07
C TYR A 365 -12.57 18.68 16.93
N LYS A 366 -12.58 20.02 16.98
CA LYS A 366 -11.62 20.81 17.78
C LYS A 366 -11.74 20.54 19.28
N SER A 367 -12.96 20.41 19.79
CA SER A 367 -13.21 20.13 21.20
C SER A 367 -12.70 18.75 21.60
N LEU A 368 -12.99 17.71 20.81
CA LEU A 368 -12.44 16.37 21.04
C LEU A 368 -10.91 16.36 20.93
N TYR A 369 -10.35 17.00 19.88
CA TYR A 369 -8.90 17.16 19.75
C TYR A 369 -8.29 17.78 21.01
N ASN A 370 -8.87 18.87 21.53
CA ASN A 370 -8.36 19.54 22.73
C ASN A 370 -8.49 18.67 24.00
N ILE A 371 -9.55 17.88 24.13
CA ILE A 371 -9.73 16.92 25.25
C ILE A 371 -8.62 15.86 25.23
N PHE A 372 -8.29 15.33 24.05
CA PHE A 372 -7.28 14.29 23.89
C PHE A 372 -5.85 14.83 23.75
N ARG A 373 -5.67 16.15 23.61
CA ARG A 373 -4.38 16.85 23.65
C ARG A 373 -3.82 16.85 25.08
N LYS A 374 -3.50 15.67 25.60
CA LYS A 374 -2.94 15.48 26.94
C LYS A 374 -1.47 15.90 26.93
N ARG A 375 -1.15 17.03 27.57
CA ARG A 375 0.23 17.53 27.71
C ARG A 375 1.15 16.57 28.49
N ASP A 376 0.55 15.72 29.32
CA ASP A 376 1.28 14.75 30.15
C ASP A 376 1.57 13.45 29.39
N TYR A 377 1.00 13.27 28.19
CA TYR A 377 1.36 12.15 27.33
C TYR A 377 2.63 12.49 26.56
N GLN A 378 3.76 11.97 27.04
CA GLN A 378 5.08 12.22 26.47
C GLN A 378 5.78 10.91 26.14
N VAL A 379 6.63 10.99 25.13
CA VAL A 379 7.49 9.89 24.69
C VAL A 379 8.92 10.35 24.53
N SER A 380 9.86 9.42 24.63
CA SER A 380 11.28 9.66 24.38
C SER A 380 11.91 8.47 23.66
N ILE A 381 13.03 8.70 22.97
CA ILE A 381 13.80 7.66 22.32
C ILE A 381 14.90 7.18 23.27
N ASP A 382 14.99 5.87 23.48
CA ASP A 382 16.06 5.23 24.25
C ASP A 382 17.35 5.11 23.42
N TRP A 383 18.01 6.25 23.18
CA TRP A 383 19.24 6.33 22.38
C TRP A 383 20.41 5.48 22.89
N ASN A 384 20.41 5.13 24.18
CA ASN A 384 21.43 4.30 24.79
C ASN A 384 21.33 2.84 24.33
N ASN A 385 20.11 2.34 24.19
CA ASN A 385 19.84 0.97 23.75
C ASN A 385 19.59 0.86 22.24
N ALA A 386 19.45 1.98 21.52
CA ALA A 386 19.22 2.04 20.09
C ALA A 386 20.52 2.29 19.28
N LYS A 387 21.56 1.47 19.48
CA LYS A 387 22.87 1.70 18.83
C LYS A 387 22.79 1.63 17.30
N GLU A 388 21.94 0.77 16.76
CA GLU A 388 21.80 0.50 15.34
C GLU A 388 21.09 1.62 14.56
N ILE A 389 20.32 2.50 15.24
CA ILE A 389 19.63 3.60 14.56
C ILE A 389 20.51 4.85 14.38
N TRP A 390 21.65 4.94 15.07
CA TRP A 390 22.58 6.07 14.96
C TRP A 390 23.10 6.28 13.54
N LYS A 391 23.24 5.21 12.74
CA LYS A 391 23.64 5.29 11.33
C LYS A 391 22.66 6.08 10.45
N PHE A 392 21.42 6.24 10.92
CA PHE A 392 20.38 7.01 10.25
C PHE A 392 20.25 8.45 10.80
N SER A 393 21.09 8.81 11.78
CA SER A 393 21.07 10.11 12.42
C SER A 393 21.80 11.17 11.60
N LEU A 394 21.20 12.36 11.52
CA LEU A 394 21.86 13.57 11.02
C LEU A 394 22.87 14.15 12.02
N ASN A 395 22.83 13.75 13.30
CA ASN A 395 23.83 14.17 14.28
C ASN A 395 25.00 13.18 14.29
N HIS A 396 26.13 13.63 13.75
CA HIS A 396 27.30 12.79 13.51
C HIS A 396 28.23 12.64 14.73
N GLN A 397 27.94 13.32 15.86
CA GLN A 397 28.83 13.36 17.03
C GLN A 397 28.99 12.00 17.74
N PHE A 398 28.10 11.03 17.50
CA PHE A 398 28.14 9.69 18.10
C PHE A 398 28.58 8.58 17.14
N VAL A 399 28.97 8.89 15.90
CA VAL A 399 29.54 7.88 14.96
C VAL A 399 31.02 7.55 15.31
N ASN A 400 31.42 7.82 16.56
CA ASN A 400 32.74 7.48 17.09
C ASN A 400 32.62 6.30 18.07
N TYR A 401 32.17 5.15 17.56
CA TYR A 401 32.48 3.86 18.16
C TYR A 401 32.92 2.95 17.03
N SER A 402 34.22 2.62 17.04
CA SER A 402 34.91 1.55 16.29
C SER A 402 34.45 1.42 14.84
N THR A 403 35.19 2.07 13.94
CA THR A 403 35.38 1.74 12.51
C THR A 403 34.15 1.15 11.81
N ALA A 404 33.60 1.87 10.82
CA ALA A 404 32.58 1.34 9.91
C ALA A 404 32.95 -0.01 9.26
N GLU A 405 34.23 -0.37 9.28
CA GLU A 405 34.78 -1.68 8.91
C GLU A 405 34.36 -2.81 9.89
N ASP A 406 34.24 -2.56 11.20
CA ASP A 406 33.87 -3.58 12.20
C ASP A 406 32.39 -3.97 12.14
N ILE A 407 31.49 -3.03 11.80
CA ILE A 407 30.05 -3.32 11.67
C ILE A 407 29.77 -4.05 10.35
N ILE A 408 30.46 -3.67 9.26
CA ILE A 408 30.33 -4.35 7.97
C ILE A 408 30.97 -5.75 8.05
N CYS A 409 32.09 -5.91 8.76
CA CYS A 409 32.68 -7.21 9.02
C CYS A 409 31.81 -8.09 9.93
N ASN A 410 31.07 -7.54 10.91
CA ASN A 410 30.22 -8.36 11.77
C ASN A 410 28.90 -8.79 11.11
N ILE A 411 28.31 -7.97 10.23
CA ILE A 411 27.10 -8.35 9.49
C ILE A 411 27.44 -9.38 8.39
N HIS A 412 28.55 -9.21 7.67
CA HIS A 412 28.97 -10.21 6.68
C HIS A 412 29.49 -11.50 7.31
N ASN A 413 30.17 -11.46 8.46
CA ASN A 413 30.66 -12.67 9.12
C ASN A 413 29.57 -13.48 9.84
N GLU A 414 28.46 -12.88 10.30
CA GLU A 414 27.38 -13.66 10.93
C GLU A 414 26.46 -14.36 9.92
N ASP A 415 26.15 -13.73 8.78
CA ASP A 415 25.29 -14.33 7.76
C ASP A 415 26.02 -15.34 6.87
N GLU A 416 27.32 -15.16 6.57
CA GLU A 416 28.11 -16.17 5.87
C GLU A 416 28.51 -17.34 6.77
N LYS A 417 28.82 -17.11 8.07
CA LYS A 417 29.08 -18.24 8.99
C LYS A 417 27.83 -19.01 9.37
N LYS A 418 26.64 -18.39 9.48
CA LYS A 418 25.39 -19.14 9.71
C LYS A 418 25.00 -19.99 8.51
N ASN A 419 25.23 -19.51 7.28
CA ASN A 419 24.96 -20.29 6.08
C ASN A 419 26.01 -21.38 5.84
N GLU A 420 27.29 -21.13 6.07
CA GLU A 420 28.32 -22.17 5.92
C GLU A 420 28.29 -23.21 7.06
N LEU A 421 27.98 -22.86 8.31
CA LEU A 421 27.83 -23.88 9.38
C LEU A 421 26.58 -24.74 9.23
N ASN A 422 25.49 -24.21 8.66
CA ASN A 422 24.27 -25.00 8.44
C ASN A 422 24.42 -25.89 7.20
N ILE A 423 25.05 -25.40 6.13
CA ILE A 423 25.34 -26.22 4.94
C ILE A 423 26.39 -27.31 5.24
N ILE A 424 27.40 -27.03 6.07
CA ILE A 424 28.40 -28.04 6.47
C ILE A 424 27.82 -29.03 7.50
N LYS A 425 26.85 -28.65 8.34
CA LYS A 425 26.18 -29.58 9.26
C LYS A 425 25.13 -30.47 8.57
N ASP A 426 24.46 -29.97 7.54
CA ASP A 426 23.49 -30.76 6.78
C ASP A 426 24.18 -31.74 5.81
N VAL A 427 25.30 -31.34 5.20
CA VAL A 427 26.12 -32.24 4.36
C VAL A 427 26.87 -33.29 5.20
N ALA A 428 27.29 -32.97 6.42
CA ALA A 428 27.93 -33.95 7.31
C ALA A 428 26.96 -34.96 7.94
N ASN A 429 25.67 -34.61 8.08
CA ASN A 429 24.66 -35.52 8.64
C ASN A 429 23.98 -36.41 7.60
N GLU A 430 23.93 -36.04 6.31
CA GLU A 430 23.43 -36.94 5.25
C GLU A 430 24.46 -38.01 4.84
N HIS A 431 25.76 -37.75 5.00
CA HIS A 431 26.82 -38.72 4.67
C HIS A 431 27.06 -39.81 5.74
N GLN A 432 26.31 -39.82 6.84
CA GLN A 432 26.38 -40.87 7.86
C GLN A 432 25.19 -41.84 7.89
N GLN A 433 24.15 -41.66 7.06
CA GLN A 433 22.95 -42.51 7.17
C GLN A 433 22.50 -43.33 5.98
N ASN A 434 23.02 -43.23 4.77
CA ASN A 434 22.67 -44.22 3.74
C ASN A 434 23.80 -44.45 2.73
N GLY A 435 24.60 -45.49 2.99
CA GLY A 435 25.31 -46.18 1.94
C GLY A 435 24.33 -47.07 1.18
N GLN A 436 23.93 -46.65 -0.02
CA GLN A 436 23.64 -47.56 -1.13
C GLN A 436 23.59 -46.76 -2.43
N GLU A 437 24.41 -47.20 -3.38
CA GLU A 437 24.48 -46.72 -4.76
C GLU A 437 23.10 -46.75 -5.41
N HIS A 438 22.72 -45.71 -6.16
CA HIS A 438 22.01 -45.90 -7.44
C HIS A 438 22.15 -44.64 -8.32
N ILE A 439 22.73 -44.87 -9.50
CA ILE A 439 22.85 -43.95 -10.62
C ILE A 439 21.45 -43.67 -11.20
N TRP A 440 21.10 -42.41 -11.48
CA TRP A 440 19.97 -42.11 -12.37
C TRP A 440 20.25 -40.94 -13.33
N ILE A 441 19.79 -41.15 -14.56
CA ILE A 441 20.01 -40.42 -15.82
C ILE A 441 18.91 -39.36 -15.99
N PRO A 442 19.17 -38.16 -16.56
CA PRO A 442 18.15 -37.14 -16.73
C PRO A 442 17.28 -37.43 -17.96
N GLU A 443 15.97 -37.68 -17.76
CA GLU A 443 15.01 -37.74 -18.85
C GLU A 443 14.15 -36.48 -18.97
N LYS A 444 14.14 -35.95 -20.19
CA LYS A 444 13.24 -34.93 -20.71
C LYS A 444 11.85 -35.53 -20.96
N SER A 445 10.86 -34.62 -20.87
CA SER A 445 9.66 -34.50 -21.72
C SER A 445 8.44 -35.40 -21.50
N LYS A 446 7.29 -34.76 -21.74
CA LYS A 446 5.90 -35.24 -22.02
C LYS A 446 5.02 -35.40 -20.77
N ILE A 447 3.77 -34.93 -20.70
CA ILE A 447 2.77 -34.43 -21.67
C ILE A 447 2.08 -33.21 -21.07
#